data_AF-A0A3C1EMD1-F1
#
_entry.id   AF-A0A3C1EMD1-F1
#
_cell.length_a   1.000
_cell.length_b   1.000
_cell.length_c   1.000
_cell.angle_alpha   90.00
_cell.angle_beta   90.00
_cell.angle_gamma   90.00
#
_symmetry.space_group_name_H-M   'P 1'
#
loop_
_entity.id
_entity.type
_entity.pdbx_description
1 polymer ?
#
loop_
_entity_poly.entity_id
_entity_poly.type
_entity_poly.pdbx_seq_one_letter_code
_entity_poly.pdbx_strand_id
1 'polypeptide(L)'
;MRGRGAARRRSFRILDLIDVERPLGFATLPLMSLAGVLGLVLLVGPVFADDAGESVRFRGRKAAHLEQFRPSGAGRVLLDTLDSDPPAEPYDTVLIQGWMPDARVRIEVAFAASGRGGLKWEPAELRRFSNGRFWARCKFAIKSRAPLRLRVVDSGIKAAHVFELYDVELFVAGTGPDAGAGKETGQPTTRQSAIPSHPNYEFVARESWGARRIEGAYAEHMPVKLTMHHTAGRMPAAYDEAAAEMRFIQDYHINGRGWLDIGYHFVISPTGHVFEGRPEGVLGAHVLHNNTGNLGVSFMGDFQASVSNEPARSGLDAFAALARRLSRDYNIPPAGIKAHRDFNPATDCPGDLLYAQLAELRLRIFGATAPPRAAVGLLVKKDFPAQSYLKSLPW
;
A
#
# COMPACT_ATOMS: atom_id res chain seq x y z
N MET A 1 27.50 23.83 -70.07
CA MET A 1 28.23 22.67 -70.62
C MET A 1 29.09 22.04 -69.54
N ARG A 2 29.10 20.69 -69.49
CA ARG A 2 29.99 19.70 -68.85
C ARG A 2 31.30 20.24 -68.20
N GLY A 3 31.84 19.73 -67.09
CA GLY A 3 31.51 18.56 -66.27
C GLY A 3 32.60 18.26 -65.20
N ARG A 4 32.20 17.43 -64.23
CA ARG A 4 32.92 16.42 -63.40
C ARG A 4 34.32 16.68 -62.80
N GLY A 5 34.42 16.46 -61.48
CA GLY A 5 35.62 15.99 -60.77
C GLY A 5 35.25 15.53 -59.35
N ALA A 6 35.58 14.29 -59.00
CA ALA A 6 35.09 13.54 -57.83
C ALA A 6 36.17 13.30 -56.76
N ALA A 7 35.78 13.16 -55.48
CA ALA A 7 36.37 12.25 -54.49
C ALA A 7 35.48 12.22 -53.21
N ARG A 8 34.77 11.12 -52.88
CA ARG A 8 35.20 9.96 -52.02
C ARG A 8 35.50 10.39 -50.58
N ARG A 9 34.83 9.97 -49.50
CA ARG A 9 34.48 8.63 -48.91
C ARG A 9 33.69 8.97 -47.60
N ARG A 10 32.89 8.14 -46.91
CA ARG A 10 32.65 6.69 -46.84
C ARG A 10 31.32 6.47 -46.10
N SER A 11 30.50 5.59 -46.65
CA SER A 11 29.32 4.92 -46.07
C SER A 11 29.75 3.88 -45.02
N PHE A 12 28.81 3.39 -44.19
CA PHE A 12 28.48 1.96 -44.06
C PHE A 12 27.22 1.75 -43.17
N ARG A 13 26.16 1.20 -43.77
CA ARG A 13 25.08 0.40 -43.18
C ARG A 13 25.20 -1.00 -43.80
N ILE A 14 24.99 -2.06 -43.01
CA ILE A 14 24.64 -3.46 -43.34
C ILE A 14 24.12 -4.04 -42.00
N LEU A 15 22.83 -4.36 -41.82
CA LEU A 15 22.05 -5.54 -42.27
C LEU A 15 22.57 -6.88 -41.71
N ASP A 16 21.66 -7.67 -41.12
CA ASP A 16 21.55 -9.08 -41.46
C ASP A 16 20.08 -9.55 -41.33
N LEU A 17 19.60 -10.10 -42.44
CA LEU A 17 18.43 -10.97 -42.61
C LEU A 17 18.94 -12.41 -42.52
N ILE A 18 18.11 -13.34 -42.01
CA ILE A 18 18.04 -14.70 -42.58
C ILE A 18 16.56 -15.03 -42.77
N ASP A 19 16.25 -15.42 -43.99
CA ASP A 19 14.97 -15.86 -44.53
C ASP A 19 15.25 -17.16 -45.28
N VAL A 20 14.50 -18.25 -45.06
CA VAL A 20 14.27 -19.32 -46.05
C VAL A 20 12.94 -20.05 -45.76
N GLU A 21 11.93 -19.67 -46.53
CA GLU A 21 10.86 -20.40 -47.24
C GLU A 21 10.37 -21.84 -46.88
N ARG A 22 9.05 -22.04 -47.09
CA ARG A 22 8.14 -23.21 -46.90
C ARG A 22 8.16 -24.17 -48.14
N PRO A 23 7.14 -25.03 -48.49
CA PRO A 23 5.91 -25.55 -47.83
C PRO A 23 5.50 -27.04 -48.13
N LEU A 24 4.33 -27.46 -47.58
CA LEU A 24 3.23 -28.33 -48.13
C LEU A 24 2.86 -29.61 -47.35
N GLY A 25 1.55 -29.83 -47.09
CA GLY A 25 0.95 -31.17 -46.96
C GLY A 25 -0.19 -31.39 -45.94
N PHE A 26 -1.42 -31.36 -46.44
CA PHE A 26 -2.76 -31.71 -45.90
C PHE A 26 -2.97 -32.85 -44.89
N ALA A 27 -3.97 -32.68 -43.99
CA ALA A 27 -5.01 -33.68 -43.67
C ALA A 27 -6.21 -33.05 -42.92
N THR A 28 -7.40 -33.59 -43.13
CA THR A 28 -8.75 -33.03 -42.85
C THR A 28 -9.59 -33.87 -41.86
N LEU A 29 -10.66 -33.24 -41.33
CA LEU A 29 -11.96 -33.78 -40.80
C LEU A 29 -12.12 -34.02 -39.27
N PRO A 30 -13.35 -33.99 -38.68
CA PRO A 30 -14.62 -33.32 -39.06
C PRO A 30 -15.39 -32.61 -37.91
N LEU A 31 -16.47 -31.91 -38.29
CA LEU A 31 -17.53 -31.32 -37.45
C LEU A 31 -18.37 -32.37 -36.68
N MET A 32 -18.79 -32.02 -35.46
CA MET A 32 -20.02 -32.52 -34.82
C MET A 32 -20.81 -31.35 -34.23
N SER A 33 -22.07 -31.27 -34.64
CA SER A 33 -23.11 -30.35 -34.15
C SER A 33 -23.78 -30.96 -32.92
N LEU A 34 -23.99 -30.17 -31.86
CA LEU A 34 -25.13 -30.37 -30.97
C LEU A 34 -25.64 -29.03 -30.44
N ALA A 35 -26.91 -28.79 -30.72
CA ALA A 35 -27.66 -27.62 -30.30
C ALA A 35 -27.95 -27.63 -28.79
N GLY A 36 -27.95 -26.43 -28.21
CA GLY A 36 -28.94 -25.97 -27.23
C GLY A 36 -28.93 -26.56 -25.83
N VAL A 37 -28.21 -25.90 -24.90
CA VAL A 37 -28.75 -25.63 -23.57
C VAL A 37 -28.37 -24.18 -23.21
N LEU A 38 -29.40 -23.35 -23.08
CA LEU A 38 -29.36 -22.00 -22.57
C LEU A 38 -29.05 -22.09 -21.06
N GLY A 39 -27.77 -22.10 -20.71
CA GLY A 39 -27.30 -21.99 -19.34
C GLY A 39 -26.85 -20.55 -19.08
N LEU A 40 -27.71 -19.77 -18.43
CA LEU A 40 -27.42 -18.45 -17.89
C LEU A 40 -26.20 -18.53 -16.96
N VAL A 41 -24.99 -18.39 -17.51
CA VAL A 41 -23.81 -18.06 -16.70
C VAL A 41 -23.95 -16.57 -16.42
N LEU A 42 -24.47 -16.25 -15.24
CA LEU A 42 -24.23 -14.97 -14.59
C LEU A 42 -22.72 -14.74 -14.61
N LEU A 43 -22.26 -13.95 -15.57
CA LEU A 43 -20.97 -13.27 -15.51
C LEU A 43 -21.06 -12.35 -14.30
N VAL A 44 -20.64 -12.87 -13.15
CA VAL A 44 -20.24 -12.03 -12.03
C VAL A 44 -19.06 -11.23 -12.57
N GLY A 45 -19.33 -9.97 -12.91
CA GLY A 45 -18.29 -9.04 -13.35
C GLY A 45 -17.19 -8.96 -12.29
N PRO A 46 -15.92 -8.76 -12.68
CA PRO A 46 -14.85 -8.60 -11.72
C PRO A 46 -15.05 -7.24 -11.03
N VAL A 47 -15.58 -7.26 -9.81
CA VAL A 47 -15.66 -6.08 -8.95
C VAL A 47 -14.56 -6.22 -7.92
N PHE A 48 -13.43 -5.51 -8.02
CA PHE A 48 -12.61 -5.19 -6.83
C PHE A 48 -11.72 -3.95 -7.06
N ALA A 49 -12.12 -2.82 -6.46
CA ALA A 49 -11.25 -1.68 -6.15
C ALA A 49 -10.93 -1.67 -4.63
N ASP A 50 -9.71 -1.28 -4.29
CA ASP A 50 -8.99 -1.36 -3.01
C ASP A 50 -9.59 -0.46 -1.92
N ASP A 51 -10.08 -1.00 -0.81
CA ASP A 51 -10.69 -0.19 0.27
C ASP A 51 -11.77 0.81 -0.24
N ALA A 52 -12.31 0.56 -1.44
CA ALA A 52 -13.17 1.40 -2.29
C ALA A 52 -12.51 2.31 -3.37
N GLY A 53 -11.20 2.26 -3.62
CA GLY A 53 -10.51 3.02 -4.69
C GLY A 53 -9.41 2.25 -5.43
N GLU A 54 -9.14 2.63 -6.68
CA GLU A 54 -8.17 1.99 -7.58
C GLU A 54 -6.92 2.88 -7.73
N SER A 55 -5.73 2.35 -7.47
CA SER A 55 -4.48 3.07 -7.76
C SER A 55 -4.29 3.24 -9.27
N VAL A 56 -4.06 4.47 -9.72
CA VAL A 56 -3.86 4.83 -11.12
C VAL A 56 -2.52 4.32 -11.61
N ARG A 57 -2.54 3.78 -12.84
CA ARG A 57 -1.35 3.42 -13.59
C ARG A 57 -1.17 4.32 -14.81
N PHE A 58 0.07 4.62 -15.14
CA PHE A 58 0.49 5.30 -16.36
C PHE A 58 1.43 4.36 -17.11
N ARG A 59 0.98 3.77 -18.23
CA ARG A 59 1.73 2.78 -19.01
C ARG A 59 2.10 1.54 -18.18
N GLY A 60 1.15 1.02 -17.41
CA GLY A 60 1.27 -0.16 -16.56
C GLY A 60 2.00 0.07 -15.23
N ARG A 61 2.48 1.29 -14.96
CA ARG A 61 3.22 1.62 -13.73
C ARG A 61 2.39 2.49 -12.81
N LYS A 62 2.44 2.23 -11.50
CA LYS A 62 1.80 3.08 -10.49
C LYS A 62 2.27 4.54 -10.63
N ALA A 63 1.41 5.48 -10.27
CA ALA A 63 1.63 6.92 -10.34
C ALA A 63 2.74 7.46 -9.39
N ALA A 64 3.83 6.73 -9.18
CA ALA A 64 4.98 7.22 -8.42
C ALA A 64 5.85 8.13 -9.31
N HIS A 65 6.05 9.38 -8.90
CA HIS A 65 6.83 10.36 -9.68
C HIS A 65 7.65 11.25 -8.77
N LEU A 66 8.94 11.44 -9.09
CA LEU A 66 9.83 12.35 -8.38
C LEU A 66 10.39 13.37 -9.37
N GLU A 67 10.14 14.66 -9.10
CA GLU A 67 10.53 15.76 -9.99
C GLU A 67 11.16 16.89 -9.20
N GLN A 68 12.16 17.56 -9.78
CA GLN A 68 12.71 18.79 -9.21
C GLN A 68 12.03 20.02 -9.83
N PHE A 69 11.12 20.63 -9.10
CA PHE A 69 10.48 21.88 -9.50
C PHE A 69 11.43 23.06 -9.31
N ARG A 70 11.35 24.03 -10.22
CA ARG A 70 12.09 25.29 -10.21
C ARG A 70 11.12 26.44 -10.47
N PRO A 71 11.39 27.67 -9.97
CA PRO A 71 10.61 28.83 -10.33
C PRO A 71 10.53 28.98 -11.85
N SER A 72 9.32 28.96 -12.39
CA SER A 72 9.04 29.05 -13.83
C SER A 72 8.08 30.18 -14.16
N GLY A 73 7.41 30.72 -13.15
CA GLY A 73 6.45 31.81 -13.25
C GLY A 73 5.03 31.30 -13.03
N ALA A 74 4.20 32.09 -12.35
CA ALA A 74 2.85 31.69 -12.01
C ALA A 74 2.04 31.30 -13.27
N GLY A 75 1.34 30.16 -13.20
CA GLY A 75 0.56 29.61 -14.30
C GLY A 75 1.33 28.68 -15.24
N ARG A 76 2.65 28.53 -15.09
CA ARG A 76 3.43 27.57 -15.88
C ARG A 76 3.26 26.14 -15.36
N VAL A 77 3.21 25.19 -16.29
CA VAL A 77 3.09 23.77 -15.98
C VAL A 77 4.46 23.22 -15.60
N LEU A 78 4.55 22.61 -14.42
CA LEU A 78 5.74 21.98 -13.85
C LEU A 78 5.78 20.47 -14.12
N LEU A 79 4.60 19.85 -14.15
CA LEU A 79 4.39 18.44 -14.46
C LEU A 79 3.11 18.31 -15.27
N ASP A 80 3.11 17.52 -16.34
CA ASP A 80 1.93 17.10 -17.10
C ASP A 80 2.09 15.61 -17.38
N THR A 81 1.23 14.79 -16.81
CA THR A 81 1.28 13.35 -17.03
C THR A 81 0.81 13.02 -18.45
N LEU A 82 1.16 11.83 -18.91
CA LEU A 82 0.41 11.23 -20.00
C LEU A 82 -1.00 10.87 -19.52
N ASP A 83 -1.84 10.44 -20.45
CA ASP A 83 -3.11 9.82 -20.10
C ASP A 83 -2.82 8.54 -19.30
N SER A 84 -3.59 8.29 -18.26
CA SER A 84 -3.50 7.05 -17.49
C SER A 84 -3.89 5.84 -18.36
N ASP A 85 -3.63 4.65 -17.84
CA ASP A 85 -4.33 3.47 -18.33
C ASP A 85 -5.84 3.62 -18.06
N PRO A 86 -6.73 3.01 -18.87
CA PRO A 86 -8.16 3.07 -18.63
C PRO A 86 -8.51 2.50 -17.25
N PRO A 87 -9.23 3.24 -16.40
CA PRO A 87 -9.70 2.73 -15.11
C PRO A 87 -10.62 1.52 -15.29
N ALA A 88 -10.53 0.55 -14.38
CA ALA A 88 -11.39 -0.62 -14.42
C ALA A 88 -12.86 -0.25 -14.14
N GLU A 89 -13.08 0.69 -13.23
CA GLU A 89 -14.41 1.14 -12.81
C GLU A 89 -14.67 2.63 -13.05
N PRO A 90 -15.95 3.06 -13.15
CA PRO A 90 -16.26 4.47 -13.20
C PRO A 90 -15.87 5.16 -11.90
N TYR A 91 -15.30 6.36 -12.00
CA TYR A 91 -14.94 7.20 -10.86
C TYR A 91 -15.51 8.60 -11.03
N ASP A 92 -15.76 9.26 -9.91
CA ASP A 92 -16.03 10.70 -9.87
C ASP A 92 -15.05 11.43 -8.96
N THR A 93 -14.17 10.72 -8.24
CA THR A 93 -13.25 11.29 -7.28
C THR A 93 -11.85 10.80 -7.54
N VAL A 94 -10.90 11.74 -7.53
CA VAL A 94 -9.46 11.51 -7.61
C VAL A 94 -8.86 11.96 -6.29
N LEU A 95 -8.06 11.10 -5.67
CA LEU A 95 -7.35 11.41 -4.44
C LEU A 95 -5.86 11.16 -4.65
N ILE A 96 -5.06 12.12 -4.27
CA ILE A 96 -3.63 12.18 -4.58
C ILE A 96 -2.90 12.34 -3.25
N GLN A 97 -1.77 11.66 -3.09
CA GLN A 97 -0.90 11.88 -1.94
C GLN A 97 0.57 11.92 -2.34
N GLY A 98 1.35 12.68 -1.56
CA GLY A 98 2.76 12.84 -1.85
C GLY A 98 3.51 13.70 -0.83
N TRP A 99 4.67 14.17 -1.25
CA TRP A 99 5.51 15.11 -0.52
C TRP A 99 5.82 16.34 -1.36
N MET A 100 5.68 17.50 -0.74
CA MET A 100 5.74 18.80 -1.40
C MET A 100 6.08 19.90 -0.38
N PRO A 101 7.33 20.39 -0.35
CA PRO A 101 7.78 21.32 0.67
C PRO A 101 7.33 22.76 0.40
N ASP A 102 6.93 23.14 -0.82
CA ASP A 102 6.40 24.48 -1.14
C ASP A 102 4.90 24.41 -1.43
N ALA A 103 4.11 25.25 -0.75
CA ALA A 103 2.65 25.28 -0.95
C ALA A 103 2.24 26.02 -2.24
N ARG A 104 3.18 26.65 -2.95
CA ARG A 104 2.90 27.46 -4.16
C ARG A 104 2.91 26.63 -5.43
N VAL A 105 2.14 25.56 -5.39
CA VAL A 105 1.72 24.83 -6.58
C VAL A 105 0.23 24.60 -6.54
N ARG A 106 -0.37 24.36 -7.70
CA ARG A 106 -1.75 23.87 -7.83
C ARG A 106 -1.72 22.54 -8.54
N ILE A 107 -2.48 21.58 -8.02
CA ILE A 107 -2.70 20.29 -8.68
C ILE A 107 -4.04 20.38 -9.39
N GLU A 108 -4.05 20.00 -10.66
CA GLU A 108 -5.24 20.01 -11.49
C GLU A 108 -5.37 18.66 -12.18
N VAL A 109 -6.61 18.19 -12.35
CA VAL A 109 -6.91 16.92 -12.99
C VAL A 109 -7.95 17.10 -14.07
N ALA A 110 -7.95 16.20 -15.04
CA ALA A 110 -8.93 16.19 -16.11
C ALA A 110 -9.27 14.75 -16.50
N PHE A 111 -10.49 14.54 -16.98
CA PHE A 111 -10.74 13.40 -17.85
C PHE A 111 -9.99 13.62 -19.15
N ALA A 112 -9.16 12.65 -19.54
CA ALA A 112 -8.52 12.63 -20.84
C ALA A 112 -9.62 12.60 -21.91
N ALA A 113 -9.71 13.66 -22.71
CA ALA A 113 -10.69 13.77 -23.76
C ALA A 113 -10.22 13.00 -25.00
N SER A 114 -11.08 12.17 -25.58
CA SER A 114 -10.85 11.56 -26.90
C SER A 114 -11.31 12.47 -28.07
N GLY A 115 -11.67 13.74 -27.81
CA GLY A 115 -12.37 14.62 -28.77
C GLY A 115 -11.82 16.05 -28.90
N ARG A 116 -12.35 16.79 -29.90
CA ARG A 116 -11.86 18.10 -30.41
C ARG A 116 -11.95 19.30 -29.44
N GLY A 117 -12.38 19.11 -28.19
CA GLY A 117 -12.65 20.20 -27.23
C GLY A 117 -11.51 20.55 -26.27
N GLY A 118 -10.40 19.80 -26.30
CA GLY A 118 -9.32 19.95 -25.32
C GLY A 118 -9.69 19.43 -23.93
N LEU A 119 -8.74 19.45 -23.01
CA LEU A 119 -8.94 18.98 -21.63
C LEU A 119 -9.58 20.06 -20.77
N LYS A 120 -10.65 19.68 -20.05
CA LYS A 120 -11.23 20.51 -19.00
C LYS A 120 -10.52 20.19 -17.68
N TRP A 121 -9.69 21.11 -17.23
CA TRP A 121 -8.93 20.99 -15.98
C TRP A 121 -9.75 21.46 -14.79
N GLU A 122 -9.86 20.61 -13.79
CA GLU A 122 -10.49 20.89 -12.50
C GLU A 122 -9.39 21.02 -11.43
N PRO A 123 -9.37 22.09 -10.62
CA PRO A 123 -8.42 22.23 -9.54
C PRO A 123 -8.74 21.27 -8.39
N ALA A 124 -7.72 20.64 -7.83
CA ALA A 124 -7.87 19.81 -6.65
C ALA A 124 -7.90 20.67 -5.37
N GLU A 125 -8.77 20.30 -4.43
CA GLU A 125 -8.69 20.70 -3.04
C GLU A 125 -7.40 20.15 -2.45
N LEU A 126 -6.53 21.02 -1.94
CA LEU A 126 -5.21 20.63 -1.43
C LEU A 126 -5.13 20.82 0.08
N ARG A 127 -4.69 19.78 0.78
CA ARG A 127 -4.25 19.88 2.18
C ARG A 127 -2.77 19.52 2.29
N ARG A 128 -1.98 20.46 2.79
CA ARG A 128 -0.54 20.29 3.03
C ARG A 128 -0.21 20.43 4.52
N PHE A 129 0.60 19.51 5.03
CA PHE A 129 1.10 19.49 6.40
C PHE A 129 2.42 20.24 6.49
N SER A 130 2.79 20.69 7.69
CA SER A 130 4.01 21.48 7.93
C SER A 130 5.29 20.74 7.52
N ASN A 131 5.30 19.40 7.62
CA ASN A 131 6.40 18.51 7.20
C ASN A 131 6.47 18.27 5.68
N GLY A 132 5.57 18.89 4.90
CA GLY A 132 5.52 18.75 3.44
C GLY A 132 4.70 17.57 2.94
N ARG A 133 4.22 16.65 3.78
CA ARG A 133 3.22 15.65 3.33
C ARG A 133 1.95 16.37 2.87
N PHE A 134 1.32 15.88 1.82
CA PHE A 134 0.07 16.45 1.34
C PHE A 134 -0.86 15.36 0.83
N TRP A 135 -2.15 15.69 0.83
CA TRP A 135 -3.12 15.04 -0.03
C TRP A 135 -3.90 16.09 -0.83
N ALA A 136 -4.34 15.72 -2.01
CA ALA A 136 -5.20 16.56 -2.85
C ALA A 136 -6.38 15.75 -3.38
N ARG A 137 -7.57 16.34 -3.39
CA ARG A 137 -8.80 15.67 -3.82
C ARG A 137 -9.50 16.49 -4.88
N CYS A 138 -9.94 15.83 -5.95
CA CYS A 138 -10.81 16.44 -6.94
C CYS A 138 -12.05 15.58 -7.12
N LYS A 139 -13.24 16.19 -7.05
CA LYS A 139 -14.52 15.54 -7.31
C LYS A 139 -15.15 16.13 -8.57
N PHE A 140 -15.40 15.28 -9.55
CA PHE A 140 -16.14 15.59 -10.76
C PHE A 140 -17.65 15.50 -10.52
N ALA A 141 -18.41 16.28 -11.30
CA ALA A 141 -19.88 16.25 -11.25
C ALA A 141 -20.49 14.98 -11.87
N ILE A 142 -19.72 14.28 -12.70
CA ILE A 142 -20.13 13.06 -13.39
C ILE A 142 -19.15 11.94 -13.12
N LYS A 143 -19.65 10.69 -13.15
CA LYS A 143 -18.82 9.49 -13.16
C LYS A 143 -18.31 9.23 -14.58
N SER A 144 -17.08 8.75 -14.70
CA SER A 144 -16.46 8.44 -15.97
C SER A 144 -15.51 7.26 -15.86
N ARG A 145 -15.30 6.53 -16.97
CA ARG A 145 -14.19 5.58 -17.15
C ARG A 145 -13.09 6.15 -18.06
N ALA A 146 -13.13 7.46 -18.35
CA ALA A 146 -12.09 8.10 -19.13
C ALA A 146 -10.75 8.04 -18.38
N PRO A 147 -9.63 7.81 -19.08
CA PRO A 147 -8.31 7.94 -18.49
C PRO A 147 -8.15 9.28 -17.75
N LEU A 148 -7.38 9.27 -16.68
CA LEU A 148 -7.03 10.45 -15.92
C LEU A 148 -5.86 11.17 -16.60
N ARG A 149 -5.87 12.50 -16.53
CA ARG A 149 -4.68 13.32 -16.72
C ARG A 149 -4.47 14.24 -15.53
N LEU A 150 -3.22 14.35 -15.08
CA LEU A 150 -2.82 15.15 -13.93
C LEU A 150 -1.76 16.16 -14.37
N ARG A 151 -1.88 17.39 -13.86
CA ARG A 151 -0.81 18.37 -13.98
C ARG A 151 -0.56 19.11 -12.68
N VAL A 152 0.67 19.59 -12.54
CA VAL A 152 1.08 20.48 -11.45
C VAL A 152 1.49 21.81 -12.06
N VAL A 153 0.94 22.89 -11.52
CA VAL A 153 1.11 24.25 -12.03
C VAL A 153 1.81 25.09 -10.97
N ASP A 154 2.84 25.84 -11.37
CA ASP A 154 3.52 26.83 -10.54
C ASP A 154 2.52 27.92 -10.14
N SER A 155 2.32 28.14 -8.84
CA SER A 155 1.54 29.27 -8.31
C SER A 155 2.40 30.34 -7.65
N GLY A 156 3.69 30.35 -7.99
CA GLY A 156 4.66 31.36 -7.62
C GLY A 156 5.79 30.85 -6.74
N ILE A 157 6.31 29.64 -6.97
CA ILE A 157 7.46 29.04 -6.27
C ILE A 157 8.63 30.04 -6.20
N LYS A 158 9.34 30.12 -5.07
CA LYS A 158 10.54 30.99 -4.91
C LYS A 158 11.86 30.24 -5.05
N ALA A 159 11.88 28.94 -4.76
CA ALA A 159 13.10 28.16 -4.73
C ALA A 159 12.86 26.75 -5.28
N ALA A 160 13.92 26.17 -5.84
CA ALA A 160 13.86 24.81 -6.32
C ALA A 160 13.58 23.84 -5.17
N HIS A 161 12.74 22.83 -5.42
CA HIS A 161 12.42 21.81 -4.43
C HIS A 161 11.97 20.51 -5.12
N VAL A 162 12.04 19.41 -4.38
CA VAL A 162 11.55 18.11 -4.86
C VAL A 162 10.04 18.02 -4.62
N PHE A 163 9.33 17.59 -5.64
CA PHE A 163 7.95 17.12 -5.54
C PHE A 163 7.95 15.62 -5.74
N GLU A 164 7.26 14.92 -4.85
CA GLU A 164 7.15 13.47 -4.90
C GLU A 164 5.67 13.08 -4.84
N LEU A 165 5.22 12.36 -5.86
CA LEU A 165 3.90 11.76 -5.97
C LEU A 165 4.03 10.30 -5.52
N TYR A 166 3.28 9.89 -4.51
CA TYR A 166 3.28 8.51 -4.01
C TYR A 166 2.17 7.68 -4.64
N ASP A 167 0.95 8.21 -4.61
CA ASP A 167 -0.21 7.50 -5.16
C ASP A 167 -1.25 8.47 -5.69
N VAL A 168 -2.03 7.96 -6.64
CA VAL A 168 -3.24 8.57 -7.16
C VAL A 168 -4.31 7.49 -7.18
N GLU A 169 -5.41 7.73 -6.50
CA GLU A 169 -6.52 6.78 -6.36
C GLU A 169 -7.78 7.32 -7.02
N LEU A 170 -8.53 6.42 -7.66
CA LEU A 170 -9.82 6.70 -8.27
C LEU A 170 -10.92 6.00 -7.50
N PHE A 171 -12.00 6.70 -7.15
CA PHE A 171 -13.16 6.09 -6.53
C PHE A 171 -14.45 6.86 -6.81
N VAL A 172 -15.56 6.27 -6.38
CA VAL A 172 -16.86 6.95 -6.32
C VAL A 172 -17.06 7.49 -4.90
N ALA A 173 -17.26 8.81 -4.78
CA ALA A 173 -17.51 9.42 -3.49
C ALA A 173 -18.73 8.80 -2.80
N GLY A 174 -18.57 8.41 -1.54
CA GLY A 174 -19.65 7.86 -0.72
C GLY A 174 -19.92 6.36 -0.92
N THR A 175 -19.06 5.62 -1.60
CA THR A 175 -19.14 4.14 -1.70
C THR A 175 -18.06 3.42 -0.88
N GLY A 176 -17.46 4.12 0.09
CA GLY A 176 -16.44 3.59 0.99
C GLY A 176 -16.95 2.56 2.00
N PRO A 177 -16.05 1.86 2.71
CA PRO A 177 -16.40 0.90 3.77
C PRO A 177 -17.24 1.48 4.90
N ASP A 178 -17.15 2.79 5.16
CA ASP A 178 -17.96 3.48 6.17
C ASP A 178 -19.16 4.25 5.54
N ALA A 179 -19.50 3.99 4.27
CA ALA A 179 -20.61 4.64 3.60
C ALA A 179 -21.94 4.32 4.31
N GLY A 180 -22.59 5.36 4.85
CA GLY A 180 -23.85 5.22 5.58
C GLY A 180 -23.69 4.99 7.09
N ALA A 181 -22.47 5.01 7.64
CA ALA A 181 -22.27 5.12 9.08
C ALA A 181 -22.95 6.42 9.57
N GLY A 182 -23.97 6.29 10.42
CA GLY A 182 -24.70 7.43 10.97
C GLY A 182 -23.77 8.31 11.81
N LYS A 183 -24.02 9.63 11.81
CA LYS A 183 -23.40 10.57 12.76
C LYS A 183 -24.04 10.40 14.15
N GLU A 184 -24.00 9.20 14.71
CA GLU A 184 -24.38 9.00 16.10
C GLU A 184 -23.22 9.43 16.99
N THR A 185 -23.46 10.45 17.81
CA THR A 185 -22.51 10.95 18.80
C THR A 185 -22.57 10.06 20.03
N GLY A 186 -22.06 8.84 19.91
CA GLY A 186 -21.90 7.87 21.00
C GLY A 186 -20.41 7.66 21.30
N GLN A 187 -20.05 7.61 22.58
CA GLN A 187 -18.70 7.25 22.99
C GLN A 187 -18.50 5.74 22.67
N PRO A 188 -17.45 5.33 21.94
CA PRO A 188 -17.22 3.92 21.65
C PRO A 188 -17.19 3.13 22.98
N THR A 189 -18.09 2.17 23.14
CA THR A 189 -18.19 1.32 24.34
C THR A 189 -17.16 0.21 24.37
N THR A 190 -16.35 0.07 23.31
CA THR A 190 -15.29 -0.93 23.25
C THR A 190 -14.12 -0.50 24.14
N ARG A 191 -14.11 -1.07 25.36
CA ARG A 191 -12.99 -0.98 26.29
C ARG A 191 -11.72 -1.46 25.55
N GLN A 192 -10.80 -0.53 25.37
CA GLN A 192 -9.47 -0.74 24.81
C GLN A 192 -8.67 -1.66 25.74
N SER A 193 -8.15 -2.75 25.21
CA SER A 193 -7.11 -3.51 25.90
C SER A 193 -5.80 -2.73 25.73
N ALA A 194 -5.22 -2.24 26.83
CA ALA A 194 -3.85 -1.74 26.80
C ALA A 194 -2.95 -2.86 26.27
N ILE A 195 -2.40 -2.71 25.07
CA ILE A 195 -1.51 -3.71 24.51
C ILE A 195 -0.18 -3.59 25.27
N PRO A 196 0.22 -4.63 26.02
CA PRO A 196 1.46 -4.56 26.78
C PRO A 196 2.65 -4.45 25.83
N SER A 197 3.64 -3.66 26.21
CA SER A 197 4.93 -3.58 25.51
C SER A 197 5.55 -4.97 25.38
N HIS A 198 6.21 -5.26 24.25
CA HIS A 198 6.90 -6.51 24.00
C HIS A 198 8.39 -6.22 23.69
N PRO A 199 9.35 -7.11 23.98
CA PRO A 199 10.76 -6.88 23.64
C PRO A 199 11.08 -6.59 22.17
N ASN A 200 10.12 -6.83 21.27
CA ASN A 200 10.28 -6.65 19.82
C ASN A 200 9.44 -5.49 19.26
N TYR A 201 8.65 -4.81 20.11
CA TYR A 201 7.94 -3.60 19.72
C TYR A 201 7.58 -2.74 20.92
N GLU A 202 7.62 -1.44 20.69
CA GLU A 202 6.97 -0.47 21.56
C GLU A 202 5.57 -0.19 21.03
N PHE A 203 4.56 -0.29 21.89
CA PHE A 203 3.18 0.02 21.53
C PHE A 203 2.90 1.51 21.71
N VAL A 204 2.33 2.15 20.70
CA VAL A 204 2.02 3.58 20.69
C VAL A 204 0.51 3.73 20.61
N ALA A 205 -0.10 4.02 21.75
CA ALA A 205 -1.53 4.28 21.87
C ALA A 205 -1.96 5.51 21.06
N ARG A 206 -3.25 5.58 20.75
CA ARG A 206 -3.88 6.70 20.02
C ARG A 206 -3.54 8.06 20.60
N GLU A 207 -3.62 8.22 21.91
CA GLU A 207 -3.33 9.48 22.59
C GLU A 207 -1.86 9.88 22.40
N SER A 208 -0.95 8.91 22.42
CA SER A 208 0.50 9.14 22.32
C SER A 208 0.93 9.68 20.96
N TRP A 209 0.30 9.23 19.87
CA TRP A 209 0.59 9.77 18.53
C TRP A 209 -0.30 10.97 18.14
N GLY A 210 -1.20 11.40 19.02
CA GLY A 210 -2.08 12.55 18.81
C GLY A 210 -3.25 12.26 17.87
N ALA A 211 -3.86 11.09 18.01
CA ALA A 211 -5.04 10.71 17.24
C ALA A 211 -6.18 11.70 17.42
N ARG A 212 -6.86 12.01 16.31
CA ARG A 212 -8.17 12.66 16.37
C ARG A 212 -9.15 11.77 17.10
N ARG A 213 -10.05 12.42 17.84
CA ARG A 213 -11.23 11.78 18.42
C ARG A 213 -12.11 11.23 17.30
N ILE A 214 -12.68 10.06 17.54
CA ILE A 214 -13.63 9.41 16.63
C ILE A 214 -14.96 10.18 16.69
N GLU A 215 -15.49 10.53 15.52
CA GLU A 215 -16.77 11.22 15.35
C GLU A 215 -17.77 10.29 14.66
N GLY A 216 -18.47 9.46 15.43
CA GLY A 216 -19.42 8.48 14.94
C GLY A 216 -19.32 7.16 15.71
N ALA A 217 -20.11 6.17 15.30
CA ALA A 217 -20.13 4.85 15.91
C ALA A 217 -19.45 3.81 15.01
N TYR A 218 -18.59 3.00 15.60
CA TYR A 218 -18.05 1.83 14.94
C TYR A 218 -19.05 0.67 14.95
N ALA A 219 -19.04 -0.12 13.88
CA ALA A 219 -19.63 -1.45 13.91
C ALA A 219 -18.65 -2.43 14.55
N GLU A 220 -19.14 -3.28 15.45
CA GLU A 220 -18.33 -4.31 16.10
C GLU A 220 -18.13 -5.54 15.20
N HIS A 221 -17.05 -6.27 15.42
CA HIS A 221 -16.79 -7.57 14.79
C HIS A 221 -16.02 -8.50 15.72
N MET A 222 -15.90 -9.78 15.33
CA MET A 222 -15.02 -10.74 16.00
C MET A 222 -13.91 -11.17 15.04
N PRO A 223 -12.64 -10.84 15.32
CA PRO A 223 -11.51 -11.25 14.49
C PRO A 223 -11.40 -12.77 14.31
N VAL A 224 -11.14 -13.19 13.07
CA VAL A 224 -10.83 -14.58 12.68
C VAL A 224 -9.69 -14.66 11.67
N LYS A 225 -9.25 -13.52 11.13
CA LYS A 225 -8.14 -13.39 10.17
C LYS A 225 -7.39 -12.07 10.36
N LEU A 226 -6.17 -12.01 9.82
CA LEU A 226 -5.30 -10.84 9.84
C LEU A 226 -4.78 -10.58 8.42
N THR A 227 -4.82 -9.33 7.97
CA THR A 227 -4.30 -8.90 6.67
C THR A 227 -3.11 -7.96 6.85
N MET A 228 -2.02 -8.28 6.15
CA MET A 228 -0.81 -7.48 6.05
C MET A 228 -0.94 -6.48 4.89
N HIS A 229 -0.69 -5.21 5.20
CA HIS A 229 -0.72 -4.07 4.27
C HIS A 229 0.62 -3.34 4.25
N HIS A 230 0.76 -2.44 3.28
CA HIS A 230 1.64 -1.29 3.37
C HIS A 230 0.85 0.01 3.24
N THR A 231 1.41 1.13 3.61
CA THR A 231 0.74 2.44 3.43
C THR A 231 0.92 3.00 2.02
N ALA A 232 1.81 2.40 1.21
CA ALA A 232 2.19 2.87 -0.12
C ALA A 232 2.58 4.35 -0.14
N GLY A 233 3.21 4.81 0.95
CA GLY A 233 3.52 6.21 1.20
C GLY A 233 4.91 6.39 1.77
N ARG A 234 5.10 7.46 2.54
CA ARG A 234 6.39 7.81 3.10
C ARG A 234 6.86 6.75 4.10
N MET A 235 8.13 6.37 4.00
CA MET A 235 8.81 5.57 5.02
C MET A 235 9.51 6.49 6.02
N PRO A 236 9.04 6.60 7.28
CA PRO A 236 9.64 7.48 8.28
C PRO A 236 10.94 6.90 8.85
N ALA A 237 11.92 7.76 9.14
CA ALA A 237 13.22 7.34 9.68
C ALA A 237 13.26 7.34 11.23
N ALA A 238 12.31 8.00 11.88
CA ALA A 238 12.29 8.20 13.33
C ALA A 238 10.86 8.17 13.89
N TYR A 239 10.75 8.08 15.22
CA TYR A 239 9.47 8.06 15.93
C TYR A 239 8.59 9.28 15.61
N ASP A 240 9.12 10.50 15.72
CA ASP A 240 8.33 11.72 15.50
C ASP A 240 7.78 11.80 14.07
N GLU A 241 8.56 11.31 13.10
CA GLU A 241 8.13 11.21 11.71
C GLU A 241 7.04 10.15 11.53
N ALA A 242 7.14 9.02 12.21
CA ALA A 242 6.12 7.96 12.17
C ALA A 242 4.81 8.43 12.83
N ALA A 243 4.88 9.14 13.96
CA ALA A 243 3.73 9.76 14.58
C ALA A 243 3.09 10.83 13.67
N ALA A 244 3.91 11.62 12.95
CA ALA A 244 3.41 12.56 11.95
C ALA A 244 2.74 11.85 10.77
N GLU A 245 3.30 10.72 10.31
CA GLU A 245 2.70 9.91 9.25
C GLU A 245 1.38 9.28 9.70
N MET A 246 1.24 8.83 10.95
CA MET A 246 -0.05 8.38 11.51
C MET A 246 -1.13 9.46 11.41
N ARG A 247 -0.81 10.68 11.84
CA ARG A 247 -1.74 11.83 11.74
C ARG A 247 -2.09 12.16 10.29
N PHE A 248 -1.12 12.05 9.38
CA PHE A 248 -1.37 12.19 7.95
C PHE A 248 -2.34 11.12 7.44
N ILE A 249 -2.08 9.83 7.70
CA ILE A 249 -2.91 8.71 7.23
C ILE A 249 -4.33 8.82 7.77
N GLN A 250 -4.49 9.13 9.06
CA GLN A 250 -5.81 9.34 9.66
C GLN A 250 -6.56 10.48 8.95
N ASP A 251 -5.88 11.59 8.70
CA ASP A 251 -6.49 12.74 8.04
C ASP A 251 -6.84 12.47 6.57
N TYR A 252 -5.97 11.76 5.86
CA TYR A 252 -6.18 11.29 4.50
C TYR A 252 -7.42 10.40 4.40
N HIS A 253 -7.56 9.44 5.31
CA HIS A 253 -8.73 8.56 5.35
C HIS A 253 -10.02 9.33 5.71
N ILE A 254 -9.99 10.22 6.70
CA ILE A 254 -11.20 10.92 7.11
C ILE A 254 -11.60 12.01 6.12
N ASN A 255 -10.69 12.92 5.78
CA ASN A 255 -11.03 14.10 4.99
C ASN A 255 -10.86 13.87 3.48
N GLY A 256 -9.87 13.06 3.09
CA GLY A 256 -9.66 12.67 1.70
C GLY A 256 -10.68 11.62 1.24
N ARG A 257 -10.72 10.46 1.91
CA ARG A 257 -11.61 9.34 1.54
C ARG A 257 -13.03 9.42 2.12
N GLY A 258 -13.25 10.20 3.18
CA GLY A 258 -14.57 10.29 3.83
C GLY A 258 -14.87 9.14 4.79
N TRP A 259 -13.84 8.46 5.29
CA TRP A 259 -13.99 7.38 6.27
C TRP A 259 -14.19 7.91 7.68
N LEU A 260 -14.61 7.04 8.59
CA LEU A 260 -14.83 7.38 9.99
C LEU A 260 -13.51 7.65 10.74
N ASP A 261 -12.47 6.88 10.41
CA ASP A 261 -11.14 6.95 11.00
C ASP A 261 -10.11 6.28 10.08
N ILE A 262 -8.84 6.23 10.50
CA ILE A 262 -7.80 5.40 9.90
C ILE A 262 -8.31 3.98 9.63
N GLY A 263 -8.08 3.41 8.44
CA GLY A 263 -8.69 2.13 8.07
C GLY A 263 -8.08 0.89 8.72
N TYR A 264 -6.86 0.98 9.23
CA TYR A 264 -6.12 -0.14 9.83
C TYR A 264 -6.35 -0.24 11.34
N HIS A 265 -6.14 -1.42 11.90
CA HIS A 265 -6.15 -1.65 13.34
C HIS A 265 -4.78 -1.36 13.97
N PHE A 266 -3.72 -1.69 13.24
CA PHE A 266 -2.34 -1.38 13.62
C PHE A 266 -1.54 -0.87 12.45
N VAL A 267 -0.57 0.00 12.73
CA VAL A 267 0.41 0.47 11.75
C VAL A 267 1.82 0.33 12.34
N ILE A 268 2.73 -0.30 11.59
CA ILE A 268 4.08 -0.61 12.02
C ILE A 268 5.06 0.31 11.31
N SER A 269 5.87 1.02 12.09
CA SER A 269 6.94 1.85 11.56
C SER A 269 8.21 1.04 11.28
N PRO A 270 9.13 1.53 10.43
CA PRO A 270 10.41 0.88 10.20
C PRO A 270 11.26 0.75 11.48
N THR A 271 11.06 1.64 12.45
CA THR A 271 11.76 1.62 13.74
C THR A 271 11.19 0.58 14.73
N GLY A 272 10.16 -0.18 14.35
CA GLY A 272 9.60 -1.26 15.16
C GLY A 272 8.50 -0.83 16.15
N HIS A 273 8.07 0.43 16.12
CA HIS A 273 6.90 0.86 16.88
C HIS A 273 5.60 0.35 16.23
N VAL A 274 4.68 -0.13 17.06
CA VAL A 274 3.32 -0.54 16.67
C VAL A 274 2.36 0.55 17.11
N PHE A 275 1.89 1.34 16.15
CA PHE A 275 0.90 2.38 16.36
C PHE A 275 -0.52 1.81 16.32
N GLU A 276 -1.33 2.25 17.26
CA GLU A 276 -2.73 1.91 17.35
C GLU A 276 -3.57 2.68 16.33
N GLY A 277 -4.40 1.95 15.57
CA GLY A 277 -5.42 2.49 14.67
C GLY A 277 -6.82 2.30 15.24
N ARG A 278 -7.71 1.60 14.51
CA ARG A 278 -9.03 1.20 15.03
C ARG A 278 -8.90 0.11 16.11
N PRO A 279 -9.77 0.09 17.13
CA PRO A 279 -9.81 -1.00 18.10
C PRO A 279 -9.99 -2.39 17.47
N GLU A 280 -9.39 -3.43 18.04
CA GLU A 280 -9.45 -4.81 17.51
C GLU A 280 -10.86 -5.41 17.39
N GLY A 281 -11.81 -4.93 18.20
CA GLY A 281 -13.19 -5.42 18.21
C GLY A 281 -14.13 -4.69 17.24
N VAL A 282 -13.61 -3.80 16.39
CA VAL A 282 -14.44 -3.03 15.46
C VAL A 282 -14.03 -3.22 14.01
N LEU A 283 -14.97 -2.97 13.09
CA LEU A 283 -14.69 -3.07 11.66
C LEU A 283 -13.60 -2.08 11.22
N GLY A 284 -12.60 -2.65 10.56
CA GLY A 284 -11.65 -1.94 9.73
C GLY A 284 -12.25 -1.34 8.45
N ALA A 285 -11.42 -0.59 7.74
CA ALA A 285 -11.69 -0.05 6.40
C ALA A 285 -10.48 -0.32 5.49
N HIS A 286 -9.96 -1.55 5.51
CA HIS A 286 -8.65 -1.91 4.91
C HIS A 286 -8.67 -3.10 3.96
N VAL A 287 -9.78 -3.82 3.82
CA VAL A 287 -10.03 -4.69 2.65
C VAL A 287 -11.51 -4.62 2.29
N LEU A 288 -11.84 -4.02 1.16
CA LEU A 288 -13.23 -3.92 0.69
C LEU A 288 -13.89 -5.32 0.65
N HIS A 289 -15.12 -5.41 1.15
CA HIS A 289 -15.91 -6.65 1.32
C HIS A 289 -15.31 -7.74 2.23
N ASN A 290 -14.16 -7.47 2.88
CA ASN A 290 -13.44 -8.44 3.71
C ASN A 290 -13.04 -7.89 5.08
N ASN A 291 -13.54 -6.72 5.49
CA ASN A 291 -13.28 -6.13 6.81
C ASN A 291 -13.89 -6.93 7.98
N THR A 292 -15.02 -7.61 7.77
CA THR A 292 -15.65 -8.43 8.81
C THR A 292 -14.73 -9.57 9.23
N GLY A 293 -14.49 -9.65 10.55
CA GLY A 293 -13.56 -10.58 11.18
C GLY A 293 -12.09 -10.42 10.77
N ASN A 294 -11.68 -9.27 10.22
CA ASN A 294 -10.34 -9.07 9.67
C ASN A 294 -9.58 -7.92 10.34
N LEU A 295 -8.50 -8.27 11.03
CA LEU A 295 -7.55 -7.29 11.58
C LEU A 295 -6.59 -6.82 10.51
N GLY A 296 -6.48 -5.51 10.32
CA GLY A 296 -5.59 -4.88 9.34
C GLY A 296 -4.33 -4.37 10.00
N VAL A 297 -3.16 -4.85 9.57
CA VAL A 297 -1.85 -4.43 10.07
C VAL A 297 -1.03 -3.90 8.89
N SER A 298 -0.74 -2.59 8.89
CA SER A 298 -0.07 -1.93 7.78
C SER A 298 1.37 -1.53 8.11
N PHE A 299 2.32 -1.74 7.20
CA PHE A 299 3.69 -1.24 7.34
C PHE A 299 3.81 0.14 6.69
N MET A 300 4.43 1.09 7.38
CA MET A 300 4.70 2.41 6.80
C MET A 300 5.78 2.33 5.72
N GLY A 301 5.43 2.78 4.51
CA GLY A 301 6.32 2.81 3.35
C GLY A 301 5.69 2.20 2.11
N ASP A 302 6.45 2.20 1.01
CA ASP A 302 6.12 1.51 -0.22
C ASP A 302 7.17 0.43 -0.56
N PHE A 303 6.81 -0.83 -0.29
CA PHE A 303 7.62 -2.02 -0.52
C PHE A 303 7.50 -2.60 -1.94
N GLN A 304 7.05 -1.80 -2.91
CA GLN A 304 7.20 -2.13 -4.32
C GLN A 304 8.69 -2.17 -4.71
N ALA A 305 9.07 -3.15 -5.54
CA ALA A 305 10.46 -3.30 -5.96
C ALA A 305 11.00 -2.04 -6.67
N SER A 306 10.13 -1.30 -7.37
CA SER A 306 10.47 -0.05 -8.05
C SER A 306 10.79 1.13 -7.14
N VAL A 307 10.34 1.10 -5.88
CA VAL A 307 10.64 2.14 -4.87
C VAL A 307 11.83 1.72 -4.00
N SER A 308 12.04 0.40 -3.84
CA SER A 308 13.19 -0.19 -3.12
C SER A 308 13.24 0.16 -1.62
N ASN A 309 12.09 0.39 -0.98
CA ASN A 309 12.04 0.38 0.48
C ASN A 309 12.09 -1.06 0.97
N GLU A 310 13.20 -1.45 1.59
CA GLU A 310 13.32 -2.79 2.17
C GLU A 310 12.55 -2.91 3.50
N PRO A 311 11.85 -4.02 3.75
CA PRO A 311 11.24 -4.31 5.04
C PRO A 311 12.30 -4.30 6.17
N ALA A 312 12.26 -3.26 7.02
CA ALA A 312 13.17 -3.17 8.15
C ALA A 312 12.98 -4.35 9.12
N ARG A 313 14.08 -4.94 9.57
CA ARG A 313 14.07 -6.09 10.47
C ARG A 313 13.26 -5.82 11.74
N SER A 314 13.40 -4.64 12.34
CA SER A 314 12.60 -4.18 13.49
C SER A 314 11.11 -4.18 13.21
N GLY A 315 10.67 -3.75 12.02
CA GLY A 315 9.27 -3.81 11.61
C GLY A 315 8.77 -5.24 11.47
N LEU A 316 9.56 -6.13 10.87
CA LEU A 316 9.23 -7.56 10.74
C LEU A 316 9.16 -8.27 12.11
N ASP A 317 10.09 -7.93 13.01
CA ASP A 317 10.14 -8.44 14.39
C ASP A 317 8.91 -7.97 15.20
N ALA A 318 8.51 -6.72 15.03
CA ALA A 318 7.30 -6.15 15.61
C ALA A 318 6.04 -6.85 15.09
N PHE A 319 5.91 -7.02 13.76
CA PHE A 319 4.78 -7.70 13.14
C PHE A 319 4.67 -9.15 13.62
N ALA A 320 5.76 -9.91 13.62
CA ALA A 320 5.73 -11.30 14.07
C ALA A 320 5.31 -11.43 15.54
N ALA A 321 5.76 -10.53 16.41
CA ALA A 321 5.36 -10.52 17.82
C ALA A 321 3.89 -10.12 18.01
N LEU A 322 3.43 -9.06 17.31
CA LEU A 322 2.04 -8.61 17.34
C LEU A 322 1.10 -9.69 16.79
N ALA A 323 1.37 -10.19 15.59
CA ALA A 323 0.55 -11.20 14.93
C ALA A 323 0.49 -12.50 15.75
N ARG A 324 1.58 -12.90 16.44
CA ARG A 324 1.53 -14.04 17.37
C ARG A 324 0.57 -13.79 18.53
N ARG A 325 0.54 -12.58 19.10
CA ARG A 325 -0.43 -12.23 20.15
C ARG A 325 -1.86 -12.29 19.60
N LEU A 326 -2.12 -11.62 18.48
CA LEU A 326 -3.45 -11.61 17.86
C LEU A 326 -3.92 -13.02 17.48
N SER A 327 -3.02 -13.87 16.96
CA SER A 327 -3.34 -15.27 16.66
C SER A 327 -3.70 -16.10 17.89
N ARG A 328 -3.06 -15.87 19.04
CA ARG A 328 -3.44 -16.55 20.28
C ARG A 328 -4.77 -16.04 20.81
N ASP A 329 -4.96 -14.73 20.84
CA ASP A 329 -6.13 -14.09 21.46
C ASP A 329 -7.42 -14.38 20.68
N TYR A 330 -7.33 -14.48 19.35
CA TYR A 330 -8.47 -14.68 18.45
C TYR A 330 -8.47 -16.04 17.74
N ASN A 331 -7.58 -16.95 18.12
CA ASN A 331 -7.45 -18.28 17.51
C ASN A 331 -7.27 -18.22 15.97
N ILE A 332 -6.49 -17.26 15.46
CA ILE A 332 -6.26 -17.08 14.03
C ILE A 332 -5.22 -18.11 13.57
N PRO A 333 -5.56 -19.04 12.65
CA PRO A 333 -4.63 -20.06 12.17
C PRO A 333 -3.60 -19.46 11.18
N PRO A 334 -2.53 -20.20 10.84
CA PRO A 334 -1.54 -19.75 9.84
C PRO A 334 -2.14 -19.30 8.50
N ALA A 335 -3.16 -20.02 8.02
CA ALA A 335 -3.88 -19.69 6.78
C ALA A 335 -4.75 -18.42 6.89
N GLY A 336 -5.04 -17.98 8.12
CA GLY A 336 -5.77 -16.74 8.42
C GLY A 336 -4.90 -15.49 8.38
N ILE A 337 -3.57 -15.61 8.27
CA ILE A 337 -2.67 -14.48 8.03
C ILE A 337 -2.48 -14.34 6.52
N LYS A 338 -3.00 -13.27 5.92
CA LYS A 338 -3.01 -13.02 4.48
C LYS A 338 -2.37 -11.66 4.16
N ALA A 339 -2.03 -11.44 2.90
CA ALA A 339 -1.71 -10.12 2.36
C ALA A 339 -2.93 -9.52 1.66
N HIS A 340 -2.96 -8.20 1.46
CA HIS A 340 -4.11 -7.56 0.79
C HIS A 340 -4.40 -8.17 -0.59
N ARG A 341 -3.34 -8.35 -1.39
CA ARG A 341 -3.44 -8.97 -2.72
C ARG A 341 -3.96 -10.43 -2.73
N ASP A 342 -3.98 -11.12 -1.60
CA ASP A 342 -4.58 -12.46 -1.49
C ASP A 342 -6.12 -12.42 -1.60
N PHE A 343 -6.74 -11.26 -1.34
CA PHE A 343 -8.17 -11.04 -1.50
C PHE A 343 -8.52 -10.43 -2.86
N ASN A 344 -7.65 -9.58 -3.39
CA ASN A 344 -7.83 -8.92 -4.67
C ASN A 344 -6.49 -8.82 -5.43
N PRO A 345 -6.27 -9.57 -6.51
CA PRO A 345 -5.01 -9.51 -7.25
C PRO A 345 -4.81 -8.20 -8.04
N ALA A 346 -5.82 -7.32 -8.11
CA ALA A 346 -5.68 -6.01 -8.74
C ALA A 346 -4.90 -5.00 -7.88
N THR A 347 -4.76 -5.26 -6.57
CA THR A 347 -3.91 -4.44 -5.70
C THR A 347 -2.48 -4.94 -5.64
N ASP A 348 -1.59 -3.96 -5.63
CA ASP A 348 -0.16 -4.09 -5.45
C ASP A 348 0.22 -4.18 -3.95
N CYS A 349 -0.73 -4.01 -3.02
CA CYS A 349 -0.49 -4.08 -1.58
C CYS A 349 -0.22 -5.54 -1.13
N PRO A 350 0.77 -5.82 -0.27
CA PRO A 350 1.60 -4.91 0.53
C PRO A 350 2.96 -4.55 -0.10
N GLY A 351 3.10 -4.66 -1.42
CA GLY A 351 4.39 -4.54 -2.12
C GLY A 351 5.11 -5.88 -2.23
N ASP A 352 5.86 -6.07 -3.32
CA ASP A 352 6.51 -7.34 -3.64
C ASP A 352 7.55 -7.75 -2.60
N LEU A 353 8.33 -6.80 -2.08
CA LEU A 353 9.39 -7.07 -1.10
C LEU A 353 8.82 -7.52 0.24
N LEU A 354 7.70 -6.94 0.68
CA LEU A 354 7.04 -7.31 1.92
C LEU A 354 6.19 -8.59 1.76
N TYR A 355 5.53 -8.77 0.61
CA TYR A 355 4.80 -9.99 0.29
C TYR A 355 5.72 -11.23 0.30
N ALA A 356 6.95 -11.10 -0.20
CA ALA A 356 7.96 -12.16 -0.16
C ALA A 356 8.31 -12.63 1.27
N GLN A 357 8.10 -11.80 2.29
CA GLN A 357 8.35 -12.16 3.69
C GLN A 357 7.24 -13.01 4.32
N LEU A 358 6.07 -13.13 3.68
CA LEU A 358 4.86 -13.67 4.31
C LEU A 358 5.03 -15.13 4.78
N ALA A 359 5.72 -15.96 4.00
CA ALA A 359 5.96 -17.36 4.37
C ALA A 359 6.85 -17.48 5.62
N GLU A 360 7.96 -16.74 5.64
CA GLU A 360 8.88 -16.71 6.79
C GLU A 360 8.21 -16.10 8.03
N LEU A 361 7.42 -15.04 7.86
CA LEU A 361 6.66 -14.46 8.97
C LEU A 361 5.68 -15.47 9.59
N ARG A 362 4.96 -16.26 8.77
CA ARG A 362 4.09 -17.33 9.28
C ARG A 362 4.89 -18.37 10.08
N LEU A 363 6.07 -18.78 9.61
CA LEU A 363 6.96 -19.68 10.36
C LEU A 363 7.41 -19.06 11.68
N ARG A 364 7.77 -17.78 11.69
CA ARG A 364 8.15 -17.08 12.91
C ARG A 364 6.99 -16.99 13.91
N ILE A 365 5.77 -16.75 13.43
CA ILE A 365 4.57 -16.58 14.28
C ILE A 365 4.19 -17.90 14.95
N PHE A 366 4.11 -18.99 14.19
CA PHE A 366 3.58 -20.30 14.64
C PHE A 366 4.62 -21.39 14.87
N GLY A 367 5.87 -21.17 14.45
CA GLY A 367 6.97 -22.09 14.70
C GLY A 367 7.17 -22.30 16.20
N ALA A 368 7.60 -23.51 16.56
CA ALA A 368 7.89 -23.86 17.95
C ALA A 368 8.80 -22.78 18.55
N THR A 369 8.31 -22.06 19.55
CA THR A 369 9.15 -21.18 20.34
C THR A 369 10.28 -22.03 20.89
N ALA A 370 11.52 -21.77 20.47
CA ALA A 370 12.65 -22.21 21.27
C ALA A 370 12.39 -21.70 22.70
N PRO A 371 12.52 -22.53 23.74
CA PRO A 371 12.31 -22.06 25.10
C PRO A 371 13.22 -20.85 25.34
N PRO A 372 12.77 -19.85 26.13
CA PRO A 372 13.62 -18.71 26.46
C PRO A 372 14.95 -19.28 26.96
N ARG A 373 16.05 -18.82 26.35
CA ARG A 373 17.40 -19.26 26.69
C ARG A 373 17.53 -19.04 28.20
N ALA A 374 17.47 -20.12 28.98
CA ALA A 374 17.68 -20.05 30.41
C ALA A 374 18.99 -19.29 30.60
N ALA A 375 18.98 -18.26 31.45
CA ALA A 375 20.19 -17.58 31.84
C ALA A 375 21.20 -18.67 32.20
N VAL A 376 22.28 -18.77 31.41
CA VAL A 376 23.37 -19.68 31.72
C VAL A 376 23.97 -19.10 33.00
N GLY A 377 23.46 -19.57 34.14
CA GLY A 377 24.08 -19.37 35.42
C GLY A 377 25.50 -19.86 35.27
N LEU A 378 26.44 -18.93 35.37
CA LEU A 378 27.85 -19.22 35.46
C LEU A 378 28.02 -20.03 36.77
N LEU A 379 27.91 -21.35 36.67
CA LEU A 379 28.30 -22.26 37.73
C LEU A 379 29.81 -22.15 37.83
N VAL A 380 30.25 -21.24 38.70
CA VAL A 380 31.59 -21.22 39.25
C VAL A 380 31.81 -22.59 39.87
N LYS A 381 32.62 -23.41 39.20
CA LYS A 381 33.13 -24.67 39.77
C LYS A 381 33.83 -24.32 41.08
N LYS A 382 33.25 -24.73 42.21
CA LYS A 382 34.00 -24.84 43.47
C LYS A 382 34.83 -26.12 43.38
N ASP A 383 36.13 -25.94 43.56
CA ASP A 383 37.13 -26.99 43.67
C ASP A 383 36.76 -28.01 44.78
N PHE A 384 36.91 -29.29 44.47
CA PHE A 384 37.06 -30.34 45.47
C PHE A 384 38.36 -31.10 45.21
N PRO A 385 39.23 -31.28 46.21
CA PRO A 385 40.50 -31.94 46.03
C PRO A 385 40.33 -33.46 45.97
N ALA A 386 41.16 -34.08 45.13
CA ALA A 386 41.29 -35.52 45.04
C ALA A 386 41.96 -36.07 46.31
N GLN A 387 41.37 -37.09 46.92
CA GLN A 387 42.11 -38.09 47.68
C GLN A 387 41.33 -39.42 47.73
N SER A 388 41.91 -40.41 47.03
CA SER A 388 42.01 -41.83 47.35
C SER A 388 41.20 -42.37 48.54
N TYR A 389 40.49 -43.49 48.34
CA TYR A 389 40.83 -44.78 48.95
C TYR A 389 40.03 -45.93 48.32
N LEU A 390 40.74 -46.87 47.72
CA LEU A 390 40.31 -48.25 47.50
C LEU A 390 40.10 -48.93 48.85
N LYS A 391 38.98 -49.65 49.05
CA LYS A 391 38.94 -50.92 49.81
C LYS A 391 37.54 -51.57 49.82
N SER A 392 37.53 -52.79 49.28
CA SER A 392 36.84 -54.01 49.73
C SER A 392 35.32 -54.04 49.95
N LEU A 393 34.64 -54.88 49.15
CA LEU A 393 33.51 -55.70 49.60
C LEU A 393 33.85 -57.19 49.31
N PRO A 394 33.60 -58.12 50.25
CA PRO A 394 33.84 -59.54 50.04
C PRO A 394 32.57 -60.29 49.60
N TRP A 395 32.79 -61.23 48.66
CA TRP A 395 31.98 -62.35 48.14
C TRP A 395 30.61 -62.07 47.54
#